data_AF-A0A3C1Q2C5-F1
#
_entry.id   AF-A0A3C1Q2C5-F1
#
_cell.length_a   1.000
_cell.length_b   1.000
_cell.length_c   1.000
_cell.angle_alpha   90.00
_cell.angle_beta   90.00
_cell.angle_gamma   90.00
#
_symmetry.space_group_name_H-M   'P 1'
#
loop_
_entity.id
_entity.type
_entity.pdbx_description
1 polymer ?
#
loop_
_entity_poly.entity_id
_entity_poly.type
_entity_poly.pdbx_seq_one_letter_code
_entity_poly.pdbx_strand_id
1 'polypeptide(L)'
;MKSVVFFIGLVSACFCHPIEFHNDPFRQLEEVWPTPTESRIASGAPGPKYWQQRADYNLKVRLTEKKNLLTGNGRIVYHNQSPHTLKYIWMQLDRNKFTPGSMGHQTREAPRLGKMQYDSFEALLLRETFDGGFKITKLTDDSGSELEHRVVD
;
A
#
# COMPACT_ATOMS: atom_id res chain seq x y z
N MET A 1 -32.87 -44.20 -17.10
CA MET A 1 -33.32 -42.84 -16.72
C MET A 1 -33.88 -42.93 -15.30
N LYS A 2 -33.40 -42.32 -14.22
CA LYS A 2 -32.30 -41.40 -13.89
C LYS A 2 -31.89 -41.81 -12.46
N SER A 3 -30.63 -42.13 -12.22
CA SER A 3 -30.13 -42.47 -10.88
C SER A 3 -29.83 -41.17 -10.13
N VAL A 4 -30.54 -40.92 -9.03
CA VAL A 4 -30.30 -39.76 -8.15
C VAL A 4 -29.43 -40.23 -6.98
N VAL A 5 -28.18 -39.79 -6.97
CA VAL A 5 -27.23 -40.02 -5.87
C VAL A 5 -27.27 -38.79 -4.98
N PHE A 6 -27.68 -38.98 -3.72
CA PHE A 6 -27.63 -37.94 -2.69
C PHE A 6 -26.25 -37.99 -2.02
N PHE A 7 -25.42 -36.98 -2.28
CA PHE A 7 -24.17 -36.76 -1.55
C PHE A 7 -24.51 -36.01 -0.26
N ILE A 8 -24.49 -36.69 0.88
CA ILE A 8 -24.46 -36.04 2.19
C ILE A 8 -23.00 -35.63 2.43
N GLY A 9 -22.69 -34.38 2.11
CA GLY A 9 -21.41 -33.77 2.49
C GLY A 9 -21.39 -33.57 4.01
N LEU A 10 -20.52 -34.31 4.69
CA LEU A 10 -20.18 -34.06 6.09
C LEU A 10 -19.46 -32.71 6.17
N VAL A 11 -20.18 -31.67 6.61
CA VAL A 11 -19.56 -30.39 6.96
C VAL A 11 -18.82 -30.63 8.28
N SER A 12 -17.51 -30.84 8.19
CA SER A 12 -16.63 -30.76 9.36
C SER A 12 -16.58 -29.30 9.78
N ALA A 13 -17.42 -28.93 10.75
CA ALA A 13 -17.27 -27.68 11.47
C ALA A 13 -15.91 -27.75 12.20
N CYS A 14 -14.89 -27.07 11.68
CA CYS A 14 -13.77 -26.67 12.50
C CYS A 14 -14.35 -25.73 13.56
N PHE A 15 -14.61 -26.26 14.75
CA PHE A 15 -14.74 -25.46 15.95
C PHE A 15 -13.39 -24.77 16.16
N CYS A 16 -13.24 -23.58 15.59
CA CYS A 16 -12.31 -22.62 16.15
C CYS A 16 -12.90 -22.30 17.53
N HIS A 17 -12.36 -22.94 18.57
CA HIS A 17 -12.67 -22.52 19.92
C HIS A 17 -12.31 -21.03 20.00
N PRO A 18 -13.26 -20.14 20.31
CA PRO A 18 -12.88 -18.78 20.67
C PRO A 18 -11.89 -18.92 21.83
N ILE A 19 -10.73 -18.28 21.70
CA ILE A 19 -9.80 -18.13 22.82
C ILE A 19 -10.58 -17.33 23.86
N GLU A 20 -11.15 -18.03 24.84
CA GLU A 20 -11.74 -17.38 26.00
C GLU A 20 -10.59 -16.73 26.77
N PHE A 21 -10.54 -15.40 26.71
CA PHE A 21 -9.70 -14.60 27.60
C PHE A 21 -10.32 -14.67 28.99
N HIS A 22 -10.11 -15.79 29.69
CA HIS A 22 -10.40 -15.90 31.10
C HIS A 22 -9.53 -14.87 31.84
N ASN A 23 -10.16 -13.97 32.60
CA ASN A 23 -9.50 -12.97 33.45
C ASN A 23 -8.80 -13.67 34.62
N ASP A 24 -7.65 -14.31 34.34
CA ASP A 24 -6.78 -14.86 35.37
C ASP A 24 -5.69 -13.82 35.72
N PRO A 25 -5.75 -13.21 36.92
CA PRO A 25 -4.76 -12.22 37.36
C PRO A 25 -3.35 -12.79 37.57
N PHE A 26 -3.17 -14.12 37.50
CA PHE A 26 -1.88 -14.81 37.60
C PHE A 26 -1.45 -15.49 36.29
N ARG A 27 -2.11 -15.19 35.17
CA ARG A 27 -1.68 -15.70 33.86
C ARG A 27 -0.24 -15.27 33.57
N GLN A 28 0.60 -16.23 33.17
CA GLN A 28 1.98 -15.94 32.78
C GLN A 28 2.00 -14.98 31.58
N LEU A 29 2.64 -13.82 31.77
CA LEU A 29 2.83 -12.82 30.70
C LEU A 29 3.65 -13.34 29.52
N GLU A 30 4.41 -14.43 29.70
CA GLU A 30 5.22 -15.08 28.67
C GLU A 30 4.37 -15.56 27.47
N GLU A 31 3.08 -15.83 27.68
CA GLU A 31 2.17 -16.27 26.60
C GLU A 31 1.80 -15.14 25.63
N VAL A 32 1.88 -13.87 26.05
CA VAL A 32 1.50 -12.70 25.24
C VAL A 32 2.70 -12.15 24.45
N TRP A 33 3.92 -12.54 24.80
CA TRP A 33 5.14 -11.95 24.25
C TRP A 33 5.77 -12.89 23.22
N PRO A 34 6.16 -12.38 22.04
CA PRO A 34 6.75 -13.22 21.00
C PRO A 34 8.06 -13.83 21.50
N THR A 35 8.24 -15.14 21.30
CA THR A 35 9.49 -15.84 21.62
C THR A 35 10.65 -15.17 20.87
N PRO A 36 11.77 -14.86 21.56
CA PRO A 36 12.95 -14.29 20.91
C PRO A 36 13.43 -15.14 19.73
N THR A 37 13.70 -14.50 18.60
CA THR A 37 14.27 -15.11 17.40
C THR A 37 15.62 -14.50 17.06
N GLU A 38 16.37 -15.16 16.17
CA GLU A 38 17.68 -14.67 15.69
C GLU A 38 17.61 -13.27 15.03
N SER A 39 16.41 -12.88 14.57
CA SER A 39 16.11 -11.57 13.98
C SER A 39 15.63 -10.54 15.00
N ARG A 40 15.05 -10.95 16.14
CA ARG A 40 14.49 -10.06 17.17
C ARG A 40 14.65 -10.69 18.55
N ILE A 41 15.51 -10.10 19.38
CA ILE A 41 15.80 -10.62 20.72
C ILE A 41 14.72 -10.21 21.73
N ALA A 42 14.75 -10.81 22.94
CA ALA A 42 13.76 -10.60 24.01
C ALA A 42 13.58 -9.14 24.42
N SER A 43 14.61 -8.30 24.25
CA SER A 43 14.56 -6.87 24.53
C SER A 43 13.90 -6.03 23.43
N GLY A 44 13.46 -6.67 22.34
CA GLY A 44 12.90 -6.00 21.16
C GLY A 44 13.95 -5.40 20.22
N ALA A 45 15.24 -5.46 20.57
CA ALA A 45 16.32 -4.99 19.72
C ALA A 45 16.55 -5.91 18.50
N PRO A 46 17.17 -5.38 17.42
CA PRO A 46 17.66 -6.19 16.31
C PRO A 46 18.57 -7.33 16.77
N GLY A 47 18.26 -8.56 16.36
CA GLY A 47 19.13 -9.71 16.58
C GLY A 47 20.28 -9.81 15.55
N PRO A 48 21.21 -10.76 15.73
CA PRO A 48 22.37 -10.92 14.84
C PRO A 48 22.03 -11.19 13.37
N LYS A 49 20.86 -11.79 13.08
CA LYS A 49 20.38 -12.05 11.71
C LYS A 49 19.33 -11.04 11.23
N TYR A 50 19.22 -9.91 11.92
CA TYR A 50 18.31 -8.85 11.52
C TYR A 50 18.79 -8.18 10.22
N TRP A 51 17.86 -7.91 9.31
CA TRP A 51 18.09 -7.19 8.06
C TRP A 51 17.07 -6.07 7.90
N GLN A 52 17.46 -5.02 7.19
CA GLN A 52 16.60 -3.91 6.80
C GLN A 52 16.67 -3.72 5.30
N GLN A 53 15.66 -3.12 4.68
CA GLN A 53 15.77 -2.71 3.27
C GLN A 53 16.25 -1.28 3.20
N ARG A 54 16.93 -0.95 2.12
CA ARG A 54 17.34 0.42 1.83
C ARG A 54 16.94 0.79 0.41
N ALA A 55 16.44 2.01 0.25
CA ALA A 55 16.16 2.59 -1.05
C ALA A 55 16.79 3.99 -1.10
N ASP A 56 17.67 4.20 -2.07
CA ASP A 56 18.30 5.49 -2.32
C ASP A 56 17.58 6.20 -3.48
N TYR A 57 17.23 7.47 -3.28
CA TYR A 57 16.50 8.26 -4.26
C TYR A 57 17.35 9.45 -4.70
N ASN A 58 17.55 9.59 -6.01
CA ASN A 58 18.10 10.80 -6.60
C ASN A 58 17.05 11.36 -7.56
N LEU A 59 16.37 12.43 -7.15
CA LEU A 59 15.26 13.03 -7.91
C LEU A 59 15.68 14.43 -8.36
N LYS A 60 15.50 14.72 -9.66
CA LYS A 60 15.62 16.06 -10.23
C LYS A 60 14.26 16.50 -10.70
N VAL A 61 13.73 17.53 -10.05
CA VAL A 61 12.38 18.01 -10.29
C VAL A 61 12.43 19.50 -10.66
N ARG A 62 11.59 19.88 -11.63
CA ARG A 62 11.42 21.24 -12.12
C ARG A 62 9.96 21.64 -11.98
N LEU A 63 9.73 22.73 -11.28
CA LEU A 63 8.44 23.42 -11.25
C LEU A 63 8.39 24.44 -12.38
N THR A 64 7.33 24.37 -13.19
CA THR A 64 7.01 25.36 -14.22
C THR A 64 5.75 26.10 -13.81
N GLU A 65 5.91 27.22 -13.11
CA GLU A 65 4.82 28.00 -12.52
C GLU A 65 3.79 28.47 -13.56
N LYS A 66 4.25 28.97 -14.71
CA LYS A 66 3.36 29.44 -15.80
C LYS A 66 2.39 28.36 -16.31
N LYS A 67 2.72 27.09 -16.11
CA LYS A 67 1.93 25.94 -16.57
C LYS A 67 1.37 25.12 -15.41
N ASN A 68 1.61 25.52 -14.16
CA ASN A 68 1.31 24.74 -12.96
C ASN A 68 1.77 23.28 -13.07
N LEU A 69 2.94 23.06 -13.69
CA LEU A 69 3.41 21.73 -14.07
C LEU A 69 4.69 21.38 -13.32
N LEU A 70 4.70 20.21 -12.69
CA LEU A 70 5.88 19.62 -12.09
C LEU A 70 6.39 18.50 -13.00
N THR A 71 7.60 18.64 -13.54
CA THR A 71 8.25 17.60 -14.32
C THR A 71 9.54 17.16 -13.63
N GLY A 72 9.91 15.90 -13.78
CA GLY A 72 11.15 15.43 -13.18
C GLY A 72 11.58 14.09 -13.72
N ASN A 73 12.82 13.76 -13.44
CA ASN A 73 13.35 12.42 -13.59
C ASN A 73 14.04 12.02 -12.30
N GLY A 74 14.19 10.72 -12.10
CA GLY A 74 14.82 10.21 -10.91
C GLY A 74 15.41 8.84 -11.11
N ARG A 75 16.41 8.53 -10.30
CA ARG A 75 17.00 7.21 -10.16
C ARG A 75 16.70 6.71 -8.76
N ILE A 76 16.15 5.50 -8.69
CA ILE A 76 15.87 4.81 -7.44
C ILE A 76 16.75 3.56 -7.42
N VAL A 77 17.58 3.43 -6.39
CA VAL A 77 18.43 2.25 -6.18
C VAL A 77 17.88 1.49 -4.98
N TYR A 78 17.32 0.31 -5.22
CA TYR A 78 16.79 -0.56 -4.17
C TYR A 78 17.84 -1.60 -3.79
N HIS A 79 18.20 -1.64 -2.51
CA HIS A 79 19.12 -2.63 -1.95
C HIS A 79 18.31 -3.70 -1.23
N ASN A 80 18.19 -4.88 -1.84
CA ASN A 80 17.57 -6.03 -1.19
C ASN A 80 18.58 -6.68 -0.23
N GLN A 81 18.46 -6.41 1.07
CA GLN A 81 19.28 -7.04 2.11
C GLN A 81 18.60 -8.26 2.73
N SER A 82 17.41 -8.63 2.24
CA SER A 82 16.72 -9.84 2.71
C SER A 82 17.39 -11.10 2.16
N PRO A 83 17.31 -12.24 2.89
CA PRO A 83 17.81 -13.52 2.40
C PRO A 83 16.94 -14.12 1.28
N HIS A 84 15.87 -13.45 0.86
CA HIS A 84 14.92 -13.94 -0.13
C HIS A 84 15.04 -13.17 -1.45
N THR A 85 14.79 -13.87 -2.55
CA THR A 85 14.74 -13.26 -3.88
C THR A 85 13.50 -12.38 -4.02
N LEU A 86 13.72 -11.09 -4.27
CA LEU A 86 12.67 -10.13 -4.56
C LEU A 86 12.23 -10.25 -6.02
N LYS A 87 10.94 -10.51 -6.27
CA LYS A 87 10.39 -10.68 -7.62
C LYS A 87 9.77 -9.40 -8.20
N TYR A 88 9.28 -8.52 -7.34
CA TYR A 88 8.64 -7.27 -7.73
C TYR A 88 8.82 -6.22 -6.65
N ILE A 89 8.74 -4.94 -7.04
CA ILE A 89 8.75 -3.80 -6.13
C ILE A 89 7.40 -3.09 -6.24
N TRP A 90 6.79 -2.79 -5.10
CA TRP A 90 5.63 -1.90 -5.02
C TRP A 90 6.11 -0.50 -4.64
N MET A 91 5.60 0.50 -5.37
CA MET A 91 5.87 1.90 -5.10
C MET A 91 4.56 2.63 -4.92
N GLN A 92 4.46 3.41 -3.84
CA GLN A 92 3.29 4.23 -3.55
C GLN A 92 3.38 5.54 -4.34
N LEU A 93 2.32 5.83 -5.10
CA LEU A 93 2.19 7.02 -5.93
C LEU A 93 0.97 7.82 -5.46
N ASP A 94 1.09 8.42 -4.27
CA ASP A 94 -0.04 9.05 -3.55
C ASP A 94 -0.80 10.12 -4.33
N ARG A 95 -0.19 10.74 -5.35
CA ARG A 95 -0.86 11.75 -6.17
C ARG A 95 -1.89 11.15 -7.13
N ASN A 96 -1.82 9.86 -7.43
CA ASN A 96 -2.78 9.19 -8.31
C ASN A 96 -4.21 9.20 -7.74
N LYS A 97 -4.39 9.36 -6.43
CA LYS A 97 -5.72 9.56 -5.81
C LYS A 97 -6.43 10.85 -6.24
N PHE A 98 -5.70 11.78 -6.85
CA PHE A 98 -6.24 13.02 -7.41
C PHE A 98 -6.49 12.92 -8.92
N THR A 99 -6.28 11.75 -9.53
CA THR A 99 -6.71 11.51 -10.90
C THR A 99 -8.24 11.44 -10.93
N PRO A 100 -8.90 12.16 -11.87
CA PRO A 100 -10.33 12.01 -12.10
C PRO A 100 -10.70 10.55 -12.33
N GLY A 101 -11.66 10.04 -11.57
CA GLY A 101 -12.10 8.65 -11.66
C GLY A 101 -11.27 7.62 -10.86
N SER A 102 -10.24 8.03 -10.12
CA SER A 102 -9.54 7.12 -9.18
C SER A 102 -10.48 6.62 -8.06
N MET A 103 -10.21 5.45 -7.47
CA MET A 103 -11.05 4.90 -6.40
C MET A 103 -11.12 5.85 -5.20
N GLY A 104 -9.99 6.48 -4.84
CA GLY A 104 -9.95 7.49 -3.79
C GLY A 104 -10.73 8.77 -4.11
N HIS A 105 -10.97 9.07 -5.39
CA HIS A 105 -11.86 10.15 -5.82
C HIS A 105 -13.33 9.73 -5.73
N GLN A 106 -13.66 8.50 -6.12
CA GLN A 106 -15.02 7.97 -6.16
C GLN A 106 -15.62 7.67 -4.78
N THR A 107 -14.81 7.27 -3.80
CA THR A 107 -15.28 6.95 -2.43
C THR A 107 -15.62 8.21 -1.62
N ARG A 108 -15.54 9.40 -2.20
CA ARG A 108 -15.79 10.66 -1.48
C ARG A 108 -17.27 10.97 -1.44
N GLU A 109 -17.71 11.45 -0.29
CA GLU A 109 -19.06 11.96 -0.11
C GLU A 109 -19.37 13.10 -1.07
N ALA A 110 -20.61 13.11 -1.57
CA ALA A 110 -21.11 14.17 -2.42
C ALA A 110 -21.02 15.54 -1.70
N PRO A 111 -20.57 16.60 -2.39
CA PRO A 111 -20.47 17.91 -1.78
C PRO A 111 -21.85 18.48 -1.43
N ARG A 112 -21.95 19.20 -0.31
CA ARG A 112 -23.15 19.96 0.04
C ARG A 112 -23.18 21.27 -0.74
N LEU A 113 -23.97 21.32 -1.81
CA LEU A 113 -24.11 22.49 -2.71
C LEU A 113 -25.01 23.60 -2.14
N GLY A 114 -25.08 23.75 -0.82
CA GLY A 114 -25.90 24.78 -0.16
C GLY A 114 -25.33 26.20 -0.36
N LYS A 115 -25.63 27.11 0.58
CA LYS A 115 -25.01 28.44 0.61
C LYS A 115 -23.51 28.30 0.86
N MET A 116 -22.74 28.19 -0.20
CA MET A 116 -21.28 28.10 -0.15
C MET A 116 -20.66 29.37 -0.71
N GLN A 117 -19.52 29.75 -0.15
CA GLN A 117 -18.71 30.86 -0.66
C GLN A 117 -18.15 30.50 -2.05
N TYR A 118 -17.96 31.50 -2.90
CA TYR A 118 -17.42 31.34 -4.25
C TYR A 118 -16.10 30.54 -4.25
N ASP A 119 -15.16 30.89 -3.37
CA ASP A 119 -13.85 30.22 -3.27
C ASP A 119 -13.98 28.72 -2.92
N SER A 120 -15.00 28.36 -2.13
CA SER A 120 -15.28 26.96 -1.81
C SER A 120 -15.82 26.22 -3.03
N PHE A 121 -16.62 26.89 -3.85
CA PHE A 121 -17.18 26.31 -5.08
C PHE A 121 -16.08 26.12 -6.12
N GLU A 122 -15.21 27.11 -6.28
CA GLU A 122 -14.02 27.01 -7.13
C GLU A 122 -13.10 25.87 -6.70
N ALA A 123 -12.84 25.72 -5.39
CA ALA A 123 -12.04 24.61 -4.87
C ALA A 123 -12.68 23.23 -5.14
N LEU A 124 -14.01 23.12 -5.09
CA LEU A 124 -14.72 21.87 -5.46
C LEU A 124 -14.55 21.56 -6.95
N LEU A 125 -14.74 22.55 -7.83
CA LEU A 125 -14.58 22.38 -9.27
C LEU A 125 -13.15 22.02 -9.64
N LEU A 126 -12.17 22.70 -9.05
CA LEU A 126 -10.75 22.40 -9.22
C LEU A 126 -10.47 20.95 -8.81
N ARG A 127 -10.98 20.49 -7.66
CA ARG A 127 -10.77 19.11 -7.21
C ARG A 127 -11.34 18.07 -8.18
N GLU A 128 -12.48 18.35 -8.81
CA GLU A 128 -13.15 17.44 -9.74
C GLU A 128 -12.45 17.36 -11.10
N THR A 129 -11.94 18.50 -11.59
CA THR A 129 -11.40 18.64 -12.95
C THR A 129 -9.89 18.52 -13.03
N PHE A 130 -9.19 18.70 -11.92
CA PHE A 130 -7.74 18.71 -11.87
C PHE A 130 -7.18 17.29 -12.01
N ASP A 131 -6.42 17.05 -13.08
CA ASP A 131 -5.62 15.84 -13.23
C ASP A 131 -4.30 15.96 -12.47
N GLY A 132 -4.33 15.54 -11.21
CA GLY A 132 -3.18 15.59 -10.30
C GLY A 132 -2.31 14.34 -10.30
N GLY A 133 -2.62 13.33 -11.11
CA GLY A 133 -1.97 12.03 -11.11
C GLY A 133 -0.56 12.04 -11.72
N PHE A 134 0.27 11.08 -11.34
CA PHE A 134 1.56 10.91 -11.99
C PHE A 134 1.39 10.33 -13.40
N LYS A 135 2.03 10.96 -14.38
CA LYS A 135 2.14 10.42 -15.75
C LYS A 135 3.55 9.86 -15.92
N ILE A 136 3.67 8.53 -15.82
CA ILE A 136 4.95 7.83 -16.00
C ILE A 136 5.24 7.78 -17.49
N THR A 137 6.27 8.50 -17.94
CA THR A 137 6.63 8.58 -19.37
C THR A 137 7.65 7.54 -19.77
N LYS A 138 8.56 7.18 -18.86
CA LYS A 138 9.63 6.21 -19.12
C LYS A 138 10.07 5.56 -17.82
N LEU A 139 10.18 4.24 -17.82
CA LEU A 139 10.75 3.46 -16.73
C LEU A 139 11.74 2.45 -17.32
N THR A 140 13.03 2.65 -17.02
CA THR A 140 14.10 1.79 -17.51
C THR A 140 15.03 1.38 -16.39
N ASP A 141 15.69 0.24 -16.57
CA ASP A 141 16.81 -0.18 -15.71
C ASP A 141 18.08 0.63 -16.02
N ASP A 142 19.19 0.24 -15.38
CA ASP A 142 20.50 0.88 -15.60
C ASP A 142 21.11 0.53 -16.97
N SER A 143 20.68 -0.58 -17.59
CA SER A 143 21.11 -0.98 -18.93
C SER A 143 20.33 -0.27 -20.05
N GLY A 144 19.26 0.46 -19.70
CA GLY A 144 18.36 1.14 -20.63
C GLY A 144 17.20 0.29 -21.13
N SER A 145 17.05 -0.94 -20.61
CA SER A 145 15.94 -1.84 -20.89
C SER A 145 14.66 -1.36 -20.20
N GLU A 146 13.53 -1.41 -20.92
CA GLU A 146 12.23 -1.00 -20.37
C GLU A 146 11.74 -2.02 -19.33
N LEU A 147 11.24 -1.51 -18.20
CA LEU A 147 10.73 -2.33 -17.11
C LEU A 147 9.22 -2.50 -17.22
N GLU A 148 8.76 -3.75 -17.15
CA GLU A 148 7.34 -4.03 -16.99
C GLU A 148 6.81 -3.44 -15.69
N HIS A 149 5.72 -2.70 -15.78
CA HIS A 149 5.07 -2.11 -14.63
C HIS A 149 3.56 -2.13 -14.78
N ARG A 150 2.87 -2.14 -13.65
CA ARG A 150 1.41 -2.03 -13.56
C ARG A 150 1.07 -0.94 -12.56
N VAL A 151 0.32 0.06 -13.01
CA VAL A 151 -0.26 1.07 -12.13
C VAL A 151 -1.64 0.58 -11.69
N VAL A 152 -1.90 0.63 -10.39
CA VAL A 152 -3.17 0.26 -9.76
C VAL A 152 -3.64 1.43 -8.93
N ASP A 153 -4.91 1.80 -9.07
CA ASP A 153 -5.58 2.90 -8.35
C ASP A 153 -6.71 2.37 -7.47
#